data_AF-A0A182SAM3-F1
#
_entry.id   AF-A0A182SAM3-F1
#
_cell.length_a   1.000
_cell.length_b   1.000
_cell.length_c   1.000
_cell.angle_alpha   90.00
_cell.angle_beta   90.00
_cell.angle_gamma   90.00
#
_symmetry.space_group_name_H-M   'P 1'
#
loop_
_entity.id
_entity.type
_entity.pdbx_description
1 polymer ?
#
loop_
_entity_poly.entity_id
_entity_poly.type
_entity_poly.pdbx_seq_one_letter_code
_entity_poly.pdbx_strand_id
1 'polypeptide(L)'
;MGGPDVLCVSRSKESQEILKRIEREATFTYHTLTLQEETAANVLYINGTLVTRPVDEIPVSTQILSQKIDNPRQMLYMSELGKFSNGLTACSILVKRSKHIKSL
;
A
#
# COMPACT_ATOMS: atom_id res chain seq x y z
N MET A 1 -2.18 1.15 2.48
CA MET A 1 -2.90 0.05 3.15
C MET A 1 -2.89 -1.15 2.24
N GLY A 2 -2.54 -2.33 2.76
CA GLY A 2 -2.42 -3.57 1.98
C GLY A 2 -3.71 -4.38 1.87
N GLY A 3 -4.74 -3.99 2.60
CA GLY A 3 -6.01 -4.69 2.70
C GLY A 3 -6.88 -4.06 3.79
N PRO A 4 -8.07 -4.63 4.06
CA PRO A 4 -8.87 -4.26 5.22
C PRO A 4 -8.05 -4.48 6.48
N ASP A 5 -7.94 -3.46 7.33
CA ASP A 5 -7.21 -3.52 8.60
C ASP A 5 -5.71 -3.87 8.52
N VAL A 6 -5.12 -3.84 7.31
CA VAL A 6 -3.68 -4.13 7.09
C VAL A 6 -2.90 -2.87 6.70
N LEU A 7 -1.90 -2.53 7.51
CA LEU A 7 -0.91 -1.51 7.19
C LEU A 7 0.33 -2.15 6.56
N CYS A 8 0.71 -1.66 5.37
CA CYS A 8 2.02 -1.97 4.79
C CYS A 8 3.00 -0.91 5.23
N VAL A 9 4.10 -1.33 5.86
CA VAL A 9 5.11 -0.42 6.42
C VAL A 9 6.48 -0.91 5.99
N SER A 10 7.42 -0.02 5.71
CA SER A 10 8.79 -0.44 5.40
C SER A 10 9.54 -0.82 6.68
N ARG A 11 10.64 -1.56 6.52
CA ARG A 11 11.53 -1.92 7.62
C ARG A 11 12.44 -0.78 8.09
N SER A 12 12.39 0.40 7.45
CA SER A 12 13.23 1.53 7.85
C SER A 12 12.96 1.96 9.29
N LYS A 13 13.99 2.45 9.97
CA LYS A 13 13.88 2.83 11.39
C LYS A 13 12.82 3.90 11.57
N GLU A 14 12.81 4.88 10.67
CA GLU A 14 11.88 5.99 10.63
C GLU A 14 10.44 5.49 10.50
N SER A 15 10.18 4.57 9.57
CA SER A 15 8.84 4.00 9.39
C SER A 15 8.36 3.22 10.61
N GLN A 16 9.26 2.46 11.25
CA GLN A 16 8.94 1.69 12.46
C GLN A 16 8.71 2.60 13.68
N GLU A 17 9.42 3.71 13.79
CA GLU A 17 9.17 4.72 14.84
C GLU A 17 7.81 5.40 14.64
N ILE A 18 7.45 5.74 13.41
CA ILE A 18 6.13 6.30 13.08
C ILE A 18 5.03 5.28 13.35
N LEU A 19 5.22 4.02 12.98
CA LEU A 19 4.26 2.95 13.27
C LEU A 19 3.97 2.84 14.78
N LYS A 20 5.01 2.84 15.62
CA LYS A 20 4.83 2.81 17.09
C LYS A 20 4.04 4.00 17.61
N ARG A 21 4.20 5.18 17.02
CA ARG A 21 3.39 6.36 17.37
C ARG A 21 1.93 6.17 16.95
N ILE A 22 1.68 5.63 15.76
CA ILE A 22 0.33 5.29 15.30
C ILE A 22 -0.32 4.28 16.25
N GLU A 23 0.37 3.21 16.60
CA GLU A 23 -0.13 2.17 17.52
C GLU A 23 -0.45 2.71 18.92
N ARG A 24 0.31 3.71 19.40
CA ARG A 24 0.07 4.33 20.70
C ARG A 24 -1.20 5.19 20.73
N GLU A 25 -1.51 5.88 19.63
CA GLU A 25 -2.64 6.81 19.54
C GLU A 25 -3.92 6.15 18.99
N ALA A 26 -3.79 5.05 18.25
CA ALA A 26 -4.92 4.36 17.65
C ALA A 26 -5.76 3.62 18.70
N THR A 27 -7.07 3.74 18.60
CA THR A 27 -8.04 2.94 19.39
C THR A 27 -8.33 1.57 18.75
N PHE A 28 -7.89 1.36 17.51
CA PHE A 28 -8.05 0.14 16.74
C PHE A 28 -6.69 -0.48 16.44
N THR A 29 -6.57 -1.80 16.62
CA THR A 29 -5.33 -2.55 16.35
C THR A 29 -5.31 -3.03 14.91
N TYR A 30 -4.41 -2.45 14.10
CA TYR A 30 -4.16 -2.88 12.73
C TYR A 30 -3.20 -4.08 12.69
N HIS A 31 -3.31 -4.88 11.63
CA HIS A 31 -2.30 -5.87 11.28
C HIS A 31 -1.19 -5.18 10.50
N THR A 32 0.05 -5.31 10.96
CA THR A 32 1.22 -4.72 10.28
C THR A 32 1.90 -5.75 9.38
N LEU A 33 2.06 -5.39 8.10
CA LEU A 33 2.89 -6.11 7.15
C LEU A 33 4.17 -5.30 6.87
N THR A 34 5.28 -5.76 7.43
CA THR A 34 6.58 -5.12 7.24
C THR A 34 7.25 -5.60 5.96
N LEU A 35 7.52 -4.68 5.04
CA LEU A 35 8.14 -4.91 3.75
C LEU A 35 9.62 -4.48 3.77
N GLN A 36 10.47 -5.14 2.97
CA GLN A 36 11.91 -4.91 3.00
C GLN A 36 12.29 -3.65 2.22
N GLU A 37 11.83 -3.54 0.97
CA GLU A 37 12.04 -2.37 0.14
C GLU A 37 11.05 -1.25 0.54
N GLU A 38 11.57 -0.05 0.77
CA GLU A 38 10.74 1.09 1.17
C GLU A 38 9.70 1.46 0.12
N THR A 39 10.07 1.38 -1.15
CA THR A 39 9.19 1.63 -2.30
C THR A 39 8.05 0.62 -2.40
N ALA A 40 8.16 -0.56 -1.78
CA ALA A 40 7.13 -1.58 -1.76
C ALA A 40 6.00 -1.28 -0.76
N ALA A 41 6.25 -0.44 0.27
CA ALA A 41 5.22 -0.07 1.25
C ALA A 41 4.12 0.80 0.64
N ASN A 42 4.42 1.50 -0.45
CA ASN A 42 3.44 2.27 -1.20
C ASN A 42 2.61 1.36 -2.12
N VAL A 43 1.45 0.95 -1.64
CA VAL A 43 0.48 0.08 -2.35
C VAL A 43 -0.91 0.69 -2.36
N LEU A 44 -1.72 0.32 -3.36
CA LEU A 44 -3.14 0.68 -3.41
C LEU A 44 -4.00 -0.57 -3.26
N TYR A 45 -4.92 -0.57 -2.29
CA TYR A 45 -5.93 -1.62 -2.18
C TYR A 45 -7.29 -1.08 -2.64
N ILE A 46 -7.80 -1.62 -3.75
CA ILE A 46 -8.99 -1.09 -4.44
C ILE A 46 -9.90 -2.25 -4.80
N ASN A 47 -11.15 -2.23 -4.32
CA ASN A 47 -12.19 -3.22 -4.64
C ASN A 47 -11.71 -4.68 -4.51
N GLY A 48 -10.96 -5.00 -3.44
CA GLY A 48 -10.46 -6.35 -3.22
C GLY A 48 -9.19 -6.71 -3.99
N THR A 49 -8.65 -5.80 -4.81
CA THR A 49 -7.43 -5.98 -5.60
C THR A 49 -6.30 -5.13 -5.03
N LEU A 50 -5.12 -5.72 -4.90
CA LEU A 50 -3.92 -5.02 -4.46
C LEU A 50 -3.07 -4.60 -5.66
N VAL A 51 -2.78 -3.32 -5.77
CA VAL A 51 -1.88 -2.76 -6.79
C VAL A 51 -0.53 -2.49 -6.16
N THR A 52 0.52 -3.07 -6.75
CA THR A 52 1.89 -2.99 -6.25
C THR A 52 2.87 -2.74 -7.39
N ARG A 53 4.12 -2.45 -7.04
CA ARG A 53 5.23 -2.50 -8.01
C ARG A 53 5.52 -3.97 -8.42
N PRO A 54 6.13 -4.20 -9.59
CA PRO A 54 6.47 -5.55 -10.08
C PRO A 54 7.69 -6.11 -9.36
N VAL A 55 7.91 -7.42 -9.53
CA VAL A 55 9.05 -8.16 -8.95
C VAL A 55 10.41 -7.57 -9.34
N ASP A 56 10.51 -6.98 -10.54
CA ASP A 56 11.76 -6.37 -11.01
C ASP A 56 12.16 -5.13 -10.18
N GLU A 57 11.19 -4.44 -9.59
CA GLU A 57 11.43 -3.24 -8.75
C GLU A 57 11.50 -3.58 -7.26
N ILE A 58 10.76 -4.59 -6.81
CA ILE A 58 10.62 -4.97 -5.39
C ILE A 58 10.69 -6.49 -5.21
N PRO A 59 11.82 -7.13 -5.54
CA PRO A 59 11.91 -8.59 -5.63
C PRO A 59 11.63 -9.30 -4.31
N VAL A 60 12.10 -8.75 -3.18
CA VAL A 60 11.96 -9.40 -1.86
C VAL A 60 10.55 -9.17 -1.32
N SER A 61 10.06 -7.94 -1.36
CA SER A 61 8.71 -7.62 -0.87
C SER A 61 7.61 -8.26 -1.72
N THR A 62 7.83 -8.51 -3.02
CA THR A 62 6.86 -9.25 -3.84
C THR A 62 6.62 -10.65 -3.31
N GLN A 63 7.66 -11.33 -2.81
CA GLN A 63 7.53 -12.65 -2.20
C GLN A 63 6.74 -12.57 -0.89
N ILE A 64 7.06 -11.60 -0.03
CA ILE A 64 6.33 -11.38 1.24
C ILE A 64 4.85 -11.12 0.97
N LEU A 65 4.54 -10.21 0.03
CA LEU A 65 3.18 -9.90 -0.39
C LEU A 65 2.46 -11.14 -0.92
N SER A 66 3.14 -11.97 -1.71
CA SER A 66 2.54 -13.21 -2.24
C SER A 66 2.20 -14.26 -1.20
N GLN A 67 2.95 -14.29 -0.09
CA GLN A 67 2.76 -15.28 0.98
C GLN A 67 1.75 -14.81 2.03
N LYS A 68 1.53 -13.50 2.13
CA LYS A 68 0.74 -12.89 3.22
C LYS A 68 -0.59 -12.32 2.75
N ILE A 69 -0.76 -12.08 1.46
CA ILE A 69 -1.97 -11.48 0.89
C ILE A 69 -2.48 -12.36 -0.26
N ASP A 70 -3.67 -12.93 -0.07
CA ASP A 70 -4.31 -13.82 -1.05
C ASP A 70 -5.15 -13.07 -2.09
N ASN A 71 -5.29 -11.75 -1.96
CA ASN A 71 -6.04 -10.92 -2.89
C ASN A 71 -5.43 -10.92 -4.30
N PRO A 72 -6.26 -10.77 -5.35
CA PRO A 72 -5.78 -10.52 -6.71
C PRO A 72 -4.80 -9.35 -6.73
N ARG A 73 -3.72 -9.47 -7.51
CA ARG A 73 -2.66 -8.48 -7.60
C ARG A 73 -2.52 -7.93 -9.01
N GLN A 74 -2.39 -6.61 -9.09
CA GLN A 74 -2.05 -5.91 -10.32
C GLN A 74 -0.71 -5.21 -10.14
N MET A 75 0.22 -5.44 -11.06
CA MET A 75 1.56 -4.86 -11.01
C MET A 75 1.64 -3.65 -11.94
N LEU A 76 2.22 -2.56 -11.44
CA LEU A 76 2.46 -1.34 -12.22
C LEU A 76 3.91 -0.90 -12.08
N TYR A 77 4.58 -0.76 -13.22
CA TYR A 77 5.94 -0.21 -13.28
C TYR A 77 5.92 1.28 -12.91
N MET A 78 6.83 1.66 -12.02
CA MET A 78 7.01 3.03 -11.53
C MET A 78 8.45 3.49 -11.71
N SER A 79 9.23 2.85 -12.59
CA SER A 79 10.62 3.19 -12.89
C SER A 79 10.82 4.66 -13.29
N GLU A 80 9.94 5.20 -14.15
CA GLU A 80 10.05 6.59 -14.63
C GLU A 80 9.36 7.57 -13.68
N LEU A 81 8.08 7.33 -13.34
CA LEU A 81 7.34 8.22 -12.45
C LEU A 81 7.91 8.24 -11.02
N GLY A 82 8.51 7.15 -10.57
CA GLY A 82 9.12 7.05 -9.25
C GLY A 82 10.36 7.94 -9.06
N LYS A 83 10.97 8.43 -10.14
CA LYS A 83 12.08 9.41 -10.07
C LYS A 83 11.62 10.77 -9.52
N PHE A 84 10.33 11.10 -9.69
CA PHE A 84 9.76 12.41 -9.35
C PHE A 84 8.55 12.34 -8.42
N SER A 85 8.04 11.14 -8.12
CA SER A 85 6.82 10.95 -7.33
C SER A 85 7.06 10.02 -6.14
N ASN A 86 6.19 10.15 -5.14
CA ASN A 86 6.21 9.34 -3.93
C ASN A 86 5.54 7.96 -4.10
N GLY A 87 5.31 7.51 -5.35
CA GLY A 87 4.76 6.18 -5.66
C GLY A 87 3.32 6.17 -6.20
N LEU A 88 2.71 4.99 -6.19
CA LEU A 88 1.38 4.70 -6.76
C LEU A 88 0.28 5.60 -6.18
N THR A 89 0.32 5.87 -4.88
CA THR A 89 -0.69 6.70 -4.21
C THR A 89 -0.67 8.15 -4.66
N ALA A 90 0.46 8.66 -5.15
CA ALA A 90 0.58 10.04 -5.65
C ALA A 90 -0.11 10.23 -7.02
N CYS A 91 -0.31 9.15 -7.77
CA CYS A 91 -0.87 9.18 -9.12
C CYS A 91 -2.40 9.03 -9.16
N SER A 92 -3.08 8.98 -8.01
CA SER A 92 -4.52 8.74 -7.98
C SER A 92 -5.23 9.43 -6.82
N ILE A 93 -6.47 9.83 -7.06
CA ILE A 93 -7.43 10.24 -6.03
C ILE A 93 -8.59 9.27 -6.11
N LEU A 94 -8.75 8.43 -5.08
CA LEU A 94 -9.80 7.42 -5.05
C LEU A 94 -11.09 8.03 -4.49
N VAL A 95 -12.12 8.09 -5.33
CA VAL A 95 -13.43 8.64 -4.95
C VAL A 95 -14.47 7.53 -5.03
N LYS A 96 -15.14 7.28 -3.90
CA LYS A 96 -16.28 6.37 -3.85
C LYS A 96 -17.45 7.03 -4.59
N ARG A 97 -17.86 6.46 -5.73
CA ARG A 97 -19.07 6.93 -6.42
C ARG A 97 -20.29 6.65 -5.54
N SER A 98 -20.99 7.72 -5.14
CA SER A 98 -22.30 7.60 -4.49
C SER A 98 -23.32 7.12 -5.51
N LYS A 99 -24.15 6.14 -5.14
CA LYS A 99 -25.22 5.62 -6.00
C LYS A 99 -26.39 6.62 -6.18
N HIS A 100 -26.34 7.78 -5.53
CA HIS A 100 -27.44 8.75 -5.46
C HIS A 100 -27.08 10.17 -5.95
N ILE A 101 -26.33 10.30 -7.06
CA ILE A 101 -26.44 11.53 -7.84
C ILE A 101 -27.73 11.42 -8.65
N LYS A 102 -28.86 11.78 -8.02
CA LYS A 102 -30.01 12.24 -8.80
C LYS A 102 -29.53 13.50 -9.51
N SER A 103 -29.64 13.53 -10.84
CA SER A 103 -29.23 14.64 -11.69
C SER A 103 -29.64 15.98 -11.06
N LEU A 104 -28.69 16.89 -10.90
CA LEU A 104 -28.99 18.31 -10.73
C LEU A 104 -29.61 18.84 -12.03
#